data_AF-A0A177BUF4-F1
#
_entry.id   AF-A0A177BUF4-F1
#
_cell.length_a   1.000
_cell.length_b   1.000
_cell.length_c   1.000
_cell.angle_alpha   90.00
_cell.angle_beta   90.00
_cell.angle_gamma   90.00
#
_symmetry.space_group_name_H-M   'P 1'
#
loop_
_entity.id
_entity.type
_entity.pdbx_description
1 polymer ?
#
loop_
_entity_poly.entity_id
_entity_poly.type
_entity_poly.pdbx_seq_one_letter_code
_entity_poly.pdbx_strand_id
1 'polypeptide(L)'
;MAAYYSQNNPDPSPTSLTFAYPQTMDWNRELLRNEPGMLAEEKLSDVERLKVKIRMFARFIGMKGAETPRWEYERGVEILARRIERRVRLEEETEMRRKVFMGPRAWQA
;
A
#
# COMPACT_ATOMS: atom_id res chain seq x y z
N MET A 1 5.69 33.82 0.16
CA MET A 1 5.31 33.37 -1.19
C MET A 1 6.46 32.55 -1.74
N ALA A 2 6.26 31.25 -2.01
CA ALA A 2 7.30 30.42 -2.60
C ALA A 2 7.53 30.88 -4.04
N ALA A 3 8.73 31.38 -4.32
CA ALA A 3 9.14 31.75 -5.66
C ALA A 3 9.16 30.48 -6.53
N TYR A 4 8.53 30.59 -7.70
CA TYR A 4 8.45 29.57 -8.73
C TYR A 4 9.82 28.90 -8.92
N TYR A 5 9.89 27.57 -8.78
CA TYR A 5 11.12 26.81 -9.05
C TYR A 5 11.57 27.11 -10.49
N SER A 6 12.68 27.83 -10.65
CA SER A 6 13.31 28.08 -11.94
C SER A 6 13.91 26.78 -12.47
N GLN A 7 13.11 26.00 -13.21
CA GLN A 7 13.61 24.83 -13.92
C GLN A 7 14.44 25.32 -15.11
N ASN A 8 15.75 25.44 -14.94
CA ASN A 8 16.69 25.66 -16.05
C ASN A 8 16.81 24.33 -16.82
N ASN A 9 15.84 24.05 -17.68
CA ASN A 9 15.91 22.90 -18.58
C ASN A 9 16.72 23.30 -19.83
N PRO A 10 17.82 22.61 -20.15
CA PRO A 10 18.61 22.85 -21.37
C PRO A 10 17.93 22.31 -22.66
N ASP A 11 16.68 21.86 -22.58
CA ASP A 11 15.94 21.23 -23.67
C ASP A 11 15.09 22.29 -24.43
N PRO A 12 15.02 22.30 -25.78
CA PRO A 12 14.34 23.35 -26.55
C PRO A 12 12.81 23.35 -26.42
N SER A 13 12.24 22.39 -25.69
CA SER A 13 10.81 22.33 -25.38
C SER A 13 10.58 22.75 -23.91
N PRO A 14 10.34 24.04 -23.64
CA PRO A 14 10.12 24.57 -22.29
C PRO A 14 8.82 24.05 -21.63
N THR A 15 8.08 23.17 -22.29
CA THR A 15 6.73 22.73 -21.90
C THR A 15 6.68 21.33 -21.29
N SER A 16 7.75 20.53 -21.41
CA SER A 16 7.71 19.09 -21.08
C SER A 16 7.55 18.79 -19.58
N LEU A 17 7.93 19.74 -18.72
CA LEU A 17 7.88 19.61 -17.26
C LEU A 17 7.03 20.69 -16.56
N THR A 18 6.43 21.62 -17.31
CA THR A 18 5.70 22.79 -16.78
C THR A 18 4.50 22.40 -15.91
N PHE A 19 3.93 21.21 -16.13
CA PHE A 19 2.83 20.65 -15.34
C PHE A 19 3.24 19.39 -14.55
N ALA A 20 4.52 19.02 -14.58
CA ALA A 20 5.04 17.90 -13.80
C ALA A 20 5.23 18.39 -12.35
N TYR A 21 4.17 18.27 -11.55
CA TYR A 21 4.28 18.43 -10.11
C TYR A 21 5.35 17.48 -9.56
N PRO A 22 6.14 17.89 -8.54
CA PRO A 22 7.08 17.00 -7.88
C PRO A 22 6.36 15.72 -7.44
N GLN A 23 6.71 14.60 -8.06
CA GLN A 23 6.19 13.29 -7.68
C GLN A 23 6.79 12.93 -6.33
N THR A 24 5.96 12.58 -5.34
CA THR A 24 6.47 12.20 -4.02
C THR A 24 6.81 10.71 -4.00
N MET A 25 8.00 10.40 -3.47
CA MET A 25 8.48 9.04 -3.27
C MET A 25 8.04 8.55 -1.88
N ASP A 26 6.74 8.28 -1.73
CA ASP A 26 6.17 7.87 -0.44
C ASP A 26 6.43 6.39 -0.13
N TRP A 27 7.53 6.13 0.57
CA TRP A 27 7.88 4.78 1.05
C TRP A 27 6.98 4.25 2.16
N ASN A 28 6.16 5.11 2.78
CA ASN A 28 5.27 4.72 3.87
C ASN A 28 3.90 4.24 3.38
N ARG A 29 3.71 4.17 2.05
CA ARG A 29 2.53 3.60 1.40
C ARG A 29 2.16 2.25 2.02
N GLU A 30 0.87 2.09 2.31
CA GLU A 30 0.34 0.88 2.96
C GLU A 30 0.65 -0.41 2.18
N LEU A 31 0.67 -0.33 0.85
CA LEU A 31 1.00 -1.43 -0.05
C LEU A 31 2.44 -1.96 0.15
N LEU A 32 3.37 -1.09 0.57
CA LEU A 32 4.79 -1.43 0.77
C LEU A 32 5.11 -1.93 2.18
N ARG A 33 4.16 -1.85 3.12
CA ARG A 33 4.37 -2.25 4.51
C ARG A 33 4.57 -3.76 4.61
N ASN A 34 5.52 -4.17 5.43
CA ASN A 34 5.83 -5.57 5.72
C ASN A 34 6.01 -5.72 7.23
N GLU A 35 4.89 -5.72 7.94
CA GLU A 35 4.82 -5.91 9.38
C GLU A 35 5.08 -7.38 9.76
N PRO A 36 5.87 -7.64 10.82
CA PRO A 36 6.00 -8.98 11.38
C PRO A 36 4.64 -9.44 11.92
N GLY A 37 4.05 -10.46 11.29
CA GLY A 37 2.72 -10.98 11.63
C GLY A 37 1.69 -10.91 10.51
N MET A 38 1.99 -10.22 9.40
CA MET A 38 1.21 -10.35 8.17
C MET A 38 1.48 -11.69 7.49
N LEU A 39 0.41 -12.32 7.01
CA LEU A 39 0.51 -13.52 6.19
C LEU A 39 1.17 -13.18 4.85
N ALA A 40 1.80 -14.18 4.21
CA ALA A 40 2.47 -13.99 2.92
C ALA A 40 1.52 -13.45 1.83
N GLU A 41 0.24 -13.82 1.90
CA GLU A 41 -0.80 -13.42 0.95
C GLU A 41 -1.30 -11.97 1.15
N GLU A 42 -1.03 -11.37 2.31
CA GLU A 42 -1.50 -10.02 2.70
C GLU A 42 -0.46 -8.92 2.41
N LYS A 43 0.62 -9.30 1.75
CA LYS A 43 1.74 -8.41 1.44
C LYS A 43 2.32 -8.72 0.07
N LEU A 44 3.02 -7.72 -0.46
CA LEU A 44 3.86 -7.95 -1.63
C LEU A 44 4.99 -8.90 -1.26
N SER A 45 5.32 -9.80 -2.19
CA SER A 45 6.59 -10.53 -2.14
C SER A 45 7.76 -9.53 -2.19
N ASP A 46 8.93 -9.94 -1.69
CA ASP A 46 10.10 -9.05 -1.69
C ASP A 46 10.50 -8.60 -3.11
N VAL A 47 10.29 -9.47 -4.11
CA VAL A 47 10.54 -9.16 -5.52
C VAL A 47 9.54 -8.14 -6.06
N GLU A 48 8.24 -8.32 -5.80
CA GLU A 48 7.23 -7.33 -6.20
C GLU A 48 7.46 -5.99 -5.52
N ARG A 49 7.78 -6.01 -4.22
CA ARG A 49 8.10 -4.81 -3.44
C ARG A 49 9.30 -4.07 -4.03
N LEU A 50 10.35 -4.80 -4.43
CA LEU A 50 11.50 -4.21 -5.09
C LEU A 50 11.12 -3.58 -6.45
N LYS A 51 10.30 -4.24 -7.25
CA LYS A 51 9.80 -3.68 -8.54
C LYS A 51 9.04 -2.37 -8.34
N VAL A 52 8.12 -2.33 -7.37
CA VAL A 52 7.38 -1.10 -7.04
C VAL A 52 8.34 0.00 -6.59
N LYS A 53 9.33 -0.32 -5.75
CA LYS A 53 10.33 0.66 -5.29
C LYS A 53 11.17 1.22 -6.43
N ILE A 54 11.68 0.37 -7.33
CA ILE A 54 12.44 0.81 -8.51
C ILE A 54 11.58 1.74 -9.39
N ARG A 55 10.32 1.38 -9.63
CA ARG A 55 9.40 2.22 -10.39
C ARG A 55 9.16 3.57 -9.70
N MET A 56 8.90 3.58 -8.39
CA MET A 56 8.70 4.81 -7.63
C MET A 56 9.92 5.72 -7.70
N PHE A 57 11.11 5.13 -7.58
CA PHE A 57 12.37 5.86 -7.74
C PHE A 57 12.52 6.43 -9.16
N ALA A 58 12.29 5.62 -10.20
CA ALA A 58 12.34 6.04 -11.59
C ALA A 58 11.36 7.21 -11.87
N ARG A 59 10.14 7.14 -11.31
CA ARG A 59 9.14 8.21 -11.41
C ARG A 59 9.56 9.47 -10.67
N PHE A 60 10.17 9.32 -9.49
CA PHE A 60 10.68 10.43 -8.68
C PHE A 60 11.78 11.21 -9.41
N ILE A 61 12.71 10.52 -10.08
CA ILE A 61 13.79 11.15 -10.85
C ILE A 61 13.35 11.63 -12.25
N GLY A 62 12.06 11.51 -12.60
CA GLY A 62 11.52 12.00 -13.86
C GLY A 62 11.80 11.10 -15.08
N MET A 63 12.09 9.81 -14.89
CA MET A 63 12.21 8.87 -16.02
C MET A 63 10.85 8.70 -16.72
N LYS A 64 10.85 8.79 -18.06
CA LYS A 64 9.69 8.47 -18.89
C LYS A 64 9.38 6.98 -18.82
N GLY A 65 8.09 6.64 -18.78
CA GLY A 65 7.63 5.24 -18.73
C GLY A 65 7.61 4.61 -17.33
N ALA A 66 7.87 5.38 -16.27
CA ALA A 66 7.78 4.92 -14.87
C ALA A 66 6.36 5.03 -14.28
N GLU A 67 5.33 5.05 -15.13
CA GLU A 67 3.93 5.09 -14.69
C GLU A 67 3.55 3.80 -13.96
N THR A 68 2.53 3.90 -13.09
CA THR A 68 2.04 2.76 -12.31
C THR A 68 1.45 1.72 -13.27
N PRO A 69 2.05 0.52 -13.39
CA PRO A 69 1.55 -0.52 -14.29
C PRO A 69 0.28 -1.15 -13.72
N ARG A 70 -0.55 -1.70 -14.62
CA ARG A 70 -1.83 -2.33 -14.27
C ARG A 70 -1.71 -3.42 -13.21
N TRP A 71 -0.68 -4.26 -13.30
CA TRP A 71 -0.46 -5.35 -12.34
C TRP A 71 -0.24 -4.85 -10.91
N GLU A 72 0.39 -3.68 -10.72
CA GLU A 72 0.63 -3.13 -9.38
C GLU A 72 -0.69 -2.72 -8.73
N TYR A 73 -1.61 -2.18 -9.54
CA TYR A 73 -2.95 -1.83 -9.11
C TYR A 73 -3.76 -3.10 -8.76
N GLU A 74 -3.79 -4.08 -9.67
CA GLU A 74 -4.51 -5.34 -9.46
C GLU A 74 -4.00 -6.08 -8.22
N ARG A 75 -2.68 -6.14 -8.03
CA ARG A 75 -2.05 -6.75 -6.86
C ARG A 75 -2.41 -6.02 -5.56
N GLY A 76 -2.50 -4.68 -5.61
CA GLY A 76 -2.95 -3.89 -4.46
C GLY A 76 -4.40 -4.19 -4.08
N VAL A 77 -5.29 -4.33 -5.06
CA VAL A 77 -6.69 -4.73 -4.83
C VAL A 77 -6.77 -6.14 -4.25
N GLU A 78 -5.98 -7.08 -4.78
CA GLU A 78 -5.95 -8.47 -4.30
C GLU A 78 -5.51 -8.55 -2.83
N ILE A 79 -4.41 -7.88 -2.48
CA ILE A 79 -3.91 -7.83 -1.09
C ILE A 79 -4.96 -7.21 -0.16
N LEU A 80 -5.63 -6.14 -0.58
CA LEU A 80 -6.67 -5.49 0.20
C LEU A 80 -7.85 -6.44 0.44
N ALA A 81 -8.29 -7.17 -0.60
CA ALA A 81 -9.35 -8.16 -0.48
C ALA A 81 -9.00 -9.26 0.54
N ARG A 82 -7.77 -9.79 0.50
CA ARG A 82 -7.28 -10.78 1.47
C ARG A 82 -7.27 -10.27 2.90
N ARG A 83 -6.85 -9.01 3.11
CA ARG A 83 -6.88 -8.38 4.44
C ARG A 83 -8.29 -8.23 4.99
N ILE A 84 -9.25 -7.86 4.14
CA ILE A 84 -10.66 -7.76 4.51
C ILE A 84 -11.21 -9.13 4.88
N GLU A 85 -10.98 -10.13 4.03
CA GLU A 85 -11.42 -11.52 4.25
C GLU A 85 -10.93 -12.05 5.60
N ARG A 86 -9.64 -11.87 5.90
CA ARG A 86 -9.08 -12.30 7.19
C ARG A 86 -9.68 -11.53 8.36
N ARG A 87 -9.86 -10.21 8.24
CA ARG A 87 -10.44 -9.39 9.30
C ARG A 87 -11.86 -9.84 9.64
N VAL A 88 -12.70 -10.06 8.63
CA VAL A 88 -14.08 -10.56 8.79
C VAL A 88 -14.06 -11.91 9.50
N ARG A 89 -13.22 -12.86 9.05
CA ARG A 89 -13.11 -14.17 9.68
C ARG A 89 -12.70 -14.09 11.16
N LEU A 90 -11.72 -13.25 11.49
CA LEU A 90 -11.29 -13.05 12.87
C LEU A 90 -12.41 -12.45 13.73
N GLU A 91 -13.17 -11.49 13.19
CA GLU A 91 -14.32 -10.90 13.87
C GLU A 91 -15.39 -11.97 14.16
N GLU A 92 -15.76 -12.78 13.17
CA GLU A 92 -16.72 -13.90 13.32
C GLU A 92 -16.28 -14.91 14.40
N GLU A 93 -15.00 -15.31 14.39
CA GLU A 93 -14.44 -16.23 15.40
C GLU A 93 -14.49 -15.63 16.81
N THR A 94 -14.23 -14.32 16.96
CA THR A 94 -14.31 -13.64 18.26
C THR A 94 -15.74 -13.50 18.77
N GLU A 95 -16.70 -13.21 17.88
CA GLU A 95 -18.11 -13.17 18.23
C GLU A 95 -18.65 -14.54 18.64
N MET A 96 -18.29 -15.60 17.92
CA MET A 96 -18.63 -16.98 18.26
C MET A 96 -18.12 -17.35 19.66
N ARG A 97 -16.89 -16.98 20.00
CA ARG A 97 -16.33 -17.19 21.36
C ARG A 97 -17.07 -16.41 22.44
N ARG A 98 -17.50 -15.18 22.16
CA ARG A 98 -18.27 -14.35 23.11
C ARG A 98 -19.68 -14.90 23.36
N LYS A 99 -20.29 -15.56 22.38
CA LYS A 99 -21.64 -16.15 22.49
C LYS A 99 -21.68 -17.49 23.24
N VAL A 100 -20.54 -18.02 23.72
CA VAL A 100 -20.51 -19.24 24.56
C VAL A 100 -21.01 -18.91 25.97
N PHE A 101 -22.31 -19.12 26.20
CA PHE A 101 -22.94 -19.06 27.52
C PHE A 101 -22.58 -20.32 28.33
N MET A 102 -21.77 -20.17 29.39
CA MET A 102 -21.31 -21.28 30.26
C MET A 102 -22.34 -21.78 31.29
N GLY A 103 -23.59 -21.32 31.21
CA GLY A 103 -24.63 -21.66 32.19
C GLY A 103 -24.38 -21.06 33.59
N PRO A 104 -25.39 -21.03 34.47
CA PRO A 104 -25.19 -20.62 35.86
C PRO A 104 -24.24 -21.59 36.56
N ARG A 105 -23.14 -21.10 37.15
CA ARG A 105 -22.35 -21.90 38.10
C ARG A 105 -23.29 -22.27 39.25
N ALA A 106 -23.69 -23.54 39.30
CA ALA A 106 -24.47 -24.06 40.41
C ALA A 106 -23.70 -23.77 41.71
N TRP A 107 -24.29 -22.93 42.55
CA TRP A 107 -23.85 -22.70 43.92
C TRP A 107 -23.82 -24.05 44.63
N GLN A 108 -22.62 -24.56 44.94
CA GLN A 108 -22.47 -25.68 45.86
C GLN A 108 -22.47 -25.11 47.28
N ALA A 109 -23.44 -25.59 48.05
CA ALA A 109 -23.62 -25.35 49.49
C ALA A 109 -22.51 -25.99 50.32
#